data_AF-A0A5E9AS14-F1
#
_entry.id   AF-A0A5E9AS14-F1
#
_cell.length_a   1.000
_cell.length_b   1.000
_cell.length_c   1.000
_cell.angle_alpha   90.00
_cell.angle_beta   90.00
_cell.angle_gamma   90.00
#
_symmetry.space_group_name_H-M   'P 1'
#
loop_
_entity.id
_entity.type
_entity.pdbx_description
1 polymer ?
#
loop_
_entity_poly.entity_id
_entity_poly.type
_entity_poly.pdbx_seq_one_letter_code
_entity_poly.pdbx_strand_id
1 'polypeptide(L)'
;MDRAKTATGVKLASWLPMRALSGWSVKDLNGDLSAGITLAAIAIPEQMATARLGGFAPQIGFFTFVAGSVAFALLGANRQLSAGADSTITPLFAGGLALIATSGSPHYLALAAMLALMAGLLVALSGVFRLGWIADLLSVPVTTGFLAGISVHIIVSQLPSLLGLPAESGETVRRVGEIAANIHLTNPWSLAIGLGVFAIVFAAGQVSARIPAALIGMVLATLGVVALDLRNRGVEVLG
;
A
#
# COMPACT_ATOMS: atom_id res chain seq x y z
N MET A 1 -3.70 19.60 -50.78
CA MET A 1 -2.70 18.54 -51.05
C MET A 1 -1.64 18.64 -49.98
N ASP A 2 -1.34 17.69 -49.11
CA ASP A 2 -1.84 16.35 -48.87
C ASP A 2 -1.34 16.00 -47.44
N ARG A 3 -2.23 15.94 -46.45
CA ARG A 3 -1.95 15.41 -45.10
C ARG A 3 -3.00 14.35 -44.80
N ALA A 4 -3.08 13.36 -45.67
CA ALA A 4 -3.95 12.21 -45.51
C ALA A 4 -3.16 11.04 -44.89
N LYS A 5 -3.75 10.48 -43.82
CA LYS A 5 -3.65 9.07 -43.42
C LYS A 5 -2.31 8.59 -42.83
N THR A 6 -2.10 8.85 -41.55
CA THR A 6 -1.56 7.81 -40.65
C THR A 6 -2.71 7.27 -39.82
N ALA A 7 -3.46 6.35 -40.41
CA ALA A 7 -4.34 5.47 -39.66
C ALA A 7 -3.46 4.66 -38.70
N THR A 8 -3.55 4.97 -37.40
CA THR A 8 -2.89 4.26 -36.31
C THR A 8 -3.51 2.88 -36.18
N GLY A 9 -3.06 1.96 -37.04
CA GLY A 9 -3.26 0.53 -36.85
C GLY A 9 -2.75 0.18 -35.46
N VAL A 10 -3.61 -0.42 -34.65
CA VAL A 10 -3.20 -1.07 -33.40
C VAL A 10 -2.15 -2.09 -33.79
N LYS A 11 -0.87 -1.80 -33.53
CA LYS A 11 0.17 -2.82 -33.67
C LYS A 11 -0.24 -3.92 -32.71
N LEU A 12 -0.70 -5.08 -33.19
CA LEU A 12 -1.07 -6.23 -32.36
C LEU A 12 0.08 -6.63 -31.41
N ALA A 13 1.32 -6.34 -31.82
CA ALA A 13 2.51 -6.42 -30.99
C ALA A 13 2.40 -5.61 -29.68
N SER A 14 1.43 -4.68 -29.56
CA SER A 14 1.19 -3.85 -28.39
C SER A 14 0.62 -4.57 -27.18
N TRP A 15 -0.01 -5.72 -27.45
CA TRP A 15 -0.74 -6.54 -26.49
C TRP A 15 -0.03 -7.85 -26.14
N LEU A 16 1.19 -8.07 -26.65
CA LEU A 16 1.91 -9.29 -26.35
C LEU A 16 2.27 -9.35 -24.85
N PRO A 17 2.01 -10.48 -24.16
CA PRO A 17 2.54 -10.69 -22.82
C PRO A 17 4.07 -10.63 -22.84
N MET A 18 4.68 -10.25 -21.71
CA MET A 18 6.13 -10.13 -21.51
C MET A 18 6.83 -9.03 -22.31
N ARG A 19 6.11 -7.99 -22.72
CA ARG A 19 6.73 -6.77 -23.31
C ARG A 19 7.75 -6.11 -22.39
N ALA A 20 7.51 -6.15 -21.08
CA ALA A 20 8.49 -5.70 -20.09
C ALA A 20 9.87 -6.39 -20.24
N LEU A 21 9.92 -7.60 -20.81
CA LEU A 21 11.16 -8.35 -21.03
C LEU A 21 11.77 -8.14 -22.42
N SER A 22 11.15 -7.32 -23.30
CA SER A 22 11.70 -7.08 -24.63
C SER A 22 13.06 -6.37 -24.52
N GLY A 23 14.11 -7.00 -25.04
CA GLY A 23 15.47 -6.48 -24.97
C GLY A 23 16.23 -6.80 -23.67
N TRP A 24 15.66 -7.63 -22.78
CA TRP A 24 16.36 -8.12 -21.59
C TRP A 24 17.52 -9.04 -21.98
N SER A 25 18.68 -8.86 -21.35
CA SER A 25 19.86 -9.71 -21.53
C SER A 25 20.34 -10.26 -20.19
N VAL A 26 21.08 -11.36 -20.21
CA VAL A 26 21.75 -11.92 -19.02
C VAL A 26 22.68 -10.90 -18.34
N LYS A 27 23.17 -9.90 -19.08
CA LYS A 27 23.96 -8.79 -18.53
C LYS A 27 23.18 -7.94 -17.52
N ASP A 28 21.85 -7.85 -17.66
CA ASP A 28 20.98 -7.07 -16.77
C ASP A 28 20.68 -7.82 -15.46
N LEU A 29 20.89 -9.14 -15.41
CA LEU A 29 20.50 -10.00 -14.30
C LEU A 29 21.05 -9.53 -12.95
N ASN A 30 22.33 -9.15 -12.87
CA ASN A 30 22.94 -8.72 -11.62
C ASN A 30 22.35 -7.39 -11.13
N GLY A 31 22.10 -6.46 -12.06
CA GLY A 31 21.46 -5.18 -11.77
C GLY A 31 20.03 -5.39 -11.27
N ASP A 32 19.25 -6.19 -12.00
CA ASP A 32 17.86 -6.49 -11.70
C ASP A 32 17.70 -7.27 -10.39
N LEU A 33 18.60 -8.20 -10.09
CA LEU A 33 18.59 -8.94 -8.84
C LEU A 33 18.83 -8.02 -7.65
N SER A 34 19.85 -7.14 -7.72
CA SER A 34 20.13 -6.19 -6.65
C SER A 34 19.00 -5.17 -6.45
N ALA A 35 18.43 -4.68 -7.54
CA ALA A 35 17.28 -3.78 -7.52
C ALA A 35 16.03 -4.47 -6.96
N GLY A 36 15.78 -5.72 -7.37
CA GLY A 36 14.66 -6.53 -6.90
C GLY A 36 14.75 -6.86 -5.41
N ILE A 37 15.94 -7.21 -4.90
CA ILE A 37 16.16 -7.42 -3.46
C ILE A 37 15.92 -6.12 -2.68
N THR A 38 16.45 -4.99 -3.17
CA THR A 38 16.27 -3.69 -2.54
C THR A 38 14.79 -3.30 -2.51
N LEU A 39 14.10 -3.47 -3.64
CA LEU A 39 12.67 -3.21 -3.77
C LEU A 39 11.87 -4.11 -2.83
N ALA A 40 12.15 -5.42 -2.78
CA ALA A 40 11.46 -6.34 -1.89
C ALA A 40 11.65 -5.96 -0.41
N ALA A 41 12.87 -5.55 -0.02
CA ALA A 41 13.16 -5.13 1.34
C ALA A 41 12.38 -3.86 1.74
N ILE A 42 12.04 -2.98 0.80
CA ILE A 42 11.24 -1.78 1.05
C ILE A 42 9.74 -2.10 0.97
N ALA A 43 9.32 -2.76 -0.11
CA ALA A 43 7.92 -2.98 -0.44
C ALA A 43 7.25 -4.00 0.48
N ILE A 44 7.93 -5.05 0.95
CA ILE A 44 7.27 -6.07 1.79
C ILE A 44 6.71 -5.44 3.09
N PRO A 45 7.50 -4.72 3.92
CA PRO A 45 6.97 -4.01 5.09
C PRO A 45 5.87 -3.01 4.75
N GLU A 46 6.05 -2.24 3.68
CA GLU A 46 5.09 -1.23 3.22
C GLU A 46 3.74 -1.86 2.88
N GLN A 47 3.75 -2.96 2.13
CA GLN A 47 2.53 -3.65 1.67
C GLN A 47 1.81 -4.34 2.83
N MET A 48 2.54 -4.87 3.81
CA MET A 48 1.99 -5.39 5.05
C MET A 48 1.31 -4.28 5.88
N ALA A 49 1.91 -3.09 5.95
CA ALA A 49 1.31 -1.93 6.61
C ALA A 49 0.06 -1.43 5.86
N THR A 50 0.13 -1.34 4.53
CA THR A 50 -0.99 -0.94 3.67
C THR A 50 -2.19 -1.87 3.84
N ALA A 51 -1.98 -3.19 3.94
CA ALA A 51 -3.07 -4.13 4.21
C ALA A 51 -3.84 -3.83 5.51
N ARG A 52 -3.15 -3.34 6.55
CA ARG A 52 -3.80 -2.95 7.81
C ARG A 52 -4.68 -1.71 7.66
N LEU A 53 -4.34 -0.77 6.77
CA LEU A 53 -5.23 0.34 6.41
C LEU A 53 -6.55 -0.18 5.83
N GLY A 54 -6.51 -1.36 5.20
CA GLY A 54 -7.66 -2.03 4.63
C GLY A 54 -8.47 -2.88 5.63
N GLY A 55 -8.04 -2.95 6.90
CA GLY A 55 -8.62 -3.87 7.87
C GLY A 55 -8.30 -5.36 7.60
N PHE A 56 -7.25 -5.63 6.81
CA PHE A 56 -6.80 -6.99 6.49
C PHE A 56 -5.65 -7.42 7.39
N ALA A 57 -5.48 -8.75 7.51
CA ALA A 57 -4.27 -9.32 8.10
C ALA A 57 -3.03 -8.94 7.25
N PRO A 58 -1.87 -8.65 7.86
CA PRO A 58 -0.68 -8.20 7.14
C PRO A 58 -0.23 -9.13 5.98
N GLN A 59 -0.46 -10.43 6.14
CA GLN A 59 -0.10 -11.46 5.14
C GLN A 59 -0.83 -11.25 3.82
N ILE A 60 -2.06 -10.69 3.85
CA ILE A 60 -2.83 -10.39 2.63
C ILE A 60 -2.09 -9.33 1.79
N GLY A 61 -1.46 -8.34 2.42
CA GLY A 61 -0.63 -7.35 1.73
C GLY A 61 0.56 -7.97 1.02
N PHE A 62 1.25 -8.89 1.69
CA PHE A 62 2.36 -9.65 1.09
C PHE A 62 1.90 -10.45 -0.14
N PHE A 63 0.82 -11.22 -0.02
CA PHE A 63 0.29 -11.99 -1.15
C PHE A 63 -0.20 -11.10 -2.29
N THR A 64 -0.81 -9.96 -1.99
CA THR A 64 -1.25 -8.98 -2.98
C THR A 64 -0.06 -8.37 -3.73
N PHE A 65 1.02 -8.05 -3.03
CA PHE A 65 2.25 -7.54 -3.64
C PHE A 65 2.90 -8.57 -4.57
N VAL A 66 2.99 -9.84 -4.14
CA VAL A 66 3.53 -10.92 -4.98
C VAL A 66 2.67 -11.11 -6.23
N ALA A 67 1.35 -11.20 -6.06
CA ALA A 67 0.41 -11.36 -7.18
C ALA A 67 0.47 -10.16 -8.15
N GLY A 68 0.48 -8.93 -7.61
CA GLY A 68 0.59 -7.70 -8.39
C GLY A 68 1.90 -7.60 -9.16
N SER A 69 3.02 -7.94 -8.52
CA SER A 69 4.35 -7.95 -9.16
C SER A 69 4.43 -8.96 -10.29
N VAL A 70 3.90 -10.19 -10.08
CA VAL A 70 3.86 -11.22 -11.13
C VAL A 70 2.95 -10.79 -12.29
N ALA A 71 1.76 -10.28 -11.98
CA ALA A 71 0.83 -9.79 -13.01
C ALA A 71 1.45 -8.64 -13.82
N PHE A 72 2.13 -7.70 -13.17
CA PHE A 72 2.76 -6.56 -13.83
C PHE A 72 4.02 -6.97 -14.62
N ALA A 73 4.79 -7.97 -14.16
CA ALA A 73 5.89 -8.51 -14.96
C ALA A 73 5.40 -9.16 -16.27
N LEU A 74 4.21 -9.78 -16.26
CA LEU A 74 3.62 -10.44 -17.43
C LEU A 74 2.89 -9.49 -18.37
N LEU A 75 2.15 -8.52 -17.83
CA LEU A 75 1.23 -7.65 -18.59
C LEU A 75 1.72 -6.21 -18.72
N GLY A 76 2.69 -5.81 -17.90
CA GLY A 76 3.19 -4.45 -17.84
C GLY A 76 3.96 -4.04 -19.09
N ALA A 77 3.91 -2.73 -19.38
CA ALA A 77 4.59 -2.14 -20.53
C ALA A 77 6.03 -1.70 -20.23
N ASN A 78 6.42 -1.58 -18.95
CA ASN A 78 7.73 -1.09 -18.54
C ASN A 78 8.40 -2.04 -17.53
N ARG A 79 9.64 -2.42 -17.81
CA ARG A 79 10.47 -3.32 -17.00
C ARG A 79 10.80 -2.78 -15.61
N GLN A 80 10.81 -1.47 -15.44
CA GLN A 80 11.24 -0.79 -14.20
C GLN A 80 10.09 -0.44 -13.26
N LEU A 81 8.84 -0.59 -13.72
CA LEU A 81 7.67 -0.31 -12.90
C LEU A 81 7.30 -1.56 -12.09
N SER A 82 6.97 -1.34 -10.82
CA SER A 82 6.42 -2.35 -9.92
C SER A 82 5.01 -1.96 -9.53
N ALA A 83 4.15 -2.94 -9.25
CA ALA A 83 2.78 -2.74 -8.82
C ALA A 83 2.55 -3.38 -7.45
N GLY A 84 1.83 -2.67 -6.58
CA GLY A 84 1.43 -3.13 -5.26
C GLY A 84 0.13 -2.45 -4.83
N ALA A 85 -0.36 -2.82 -3.66
CA ALA A 85 -1.43 -2.07 -3.00
C ALA A 85 -0.96 -0.66 -2.69
N ASP A 86 -1.86 0.30 -2.87
CA ASP A 86 -1.58 1.72 -2.68
C ASP A 86 -2.22 2.21 -1.38
N SER A 87 -1.47 3.01 -0.61
CA SER A 87 -1.92 3.52 0.69
C SER A 87 -3.05 4.54 0.58
N THR A 88 -3.31 5.10 -0.61
CA THR A 88 -4.43 6.03 -0.82
C THR A 88 -5.71 5.29 -1.22
N ILE A 89 -5.61 4.28 -2.08
CA ILE A 89 -6.77 3.50 -2.52
C ILE A 89 -7.27 2.57 -1.40
N THR A 90 -6.38 2.04 -0.57
CA THR A 90 -6.74 1.03 0.44
C THR A 90 -7.73 1.52 1.50
N PRO A 91 -7.56 2.72 2.12
CA PRO A 91 -8.58 3.27 3.02
C PRO A 91 -9.93 3.53 2.34
N LEU A 92 -9.93 4.00 1.08
CA LEU A 92 -11.15 4.20 0.30
C LEU A 92 -11.90 2.88 0.07
N PHE A 93 -11.14 1.84 -0.28
CA PHE A 93 -11.63 0.48 -0.46
C PHE A 93 -12.25 -0.07 0.83
N ALA A 94 -11.58 0.08 1.97
CA ALA A 94 -12.10 -0.34 3.26
C ALA A 94 -13.34 0.46 3.70
N GLY A 95 -13.36 1.78 3.44
CA GLY A 95 -14.51 2.63 3.72
C GLY A 95 -15.76 2.20 2.94
N GLY A 96 -15.59 1.82 1.67
CA GLY A 96 -16.68 1.27 0.86
C GLY A 96 -17.21 -0.07 1.39
N LEU A 97 -16.31 -0.97 1.81
CA LEU A 97 -16.70 -2.25 2.41
C LEU A 97 -17.37 -2.11 3.78
N ALA A 98 -16.96 -1.13 4.58
CA ALA A 98 -17.50 -0.90 5.92
C ALA A 98 -19.01 -0.62 5.93
N LEU A 99 -19.58 -0.20 4.80
CA LEU A 99 -21.02 0.02 4.64
C LEU A 99 -21.85 -1.28 4.57
N ILE A 100 -21.21 -2.39 4.19
CA ILE A 100 -21.90 -3.66 3.90
C ILE A 100 -21.31 -4.86 4.67
N ALA A 101 -20.13 -4.72 5.27
CA ALA A 101 -19.53 -5.73 6.11
C ALA A 101 -18.59 -5.14 7.17
N THR A 102 -18.64 -5.73 8.36
CA THR A 102 -17.70 -5.43 9.44
C THR A 102 -16.33 -6.04 9.14
N SER A 103 -15.26 -5.26 9.29
CA SER A 103 -13.87 -5.75 9.17
C SER A 103 -13.63 -6.93 10.10
N GLY A 104 -12.90 -7.93 9.62
CA GLY A 104 -12.64 -9.17 10.36
C GLY A 104 -13.79 -10.19 10.39
N SER A 105 -14.97 -9.85 9.87
CA SER A 105 -16.05 -10.83 9.70
C SER A 105 -15.70 -11.89 8.65
N PRO A 106 -16.27 -13.12 8.73
CA PRO A 106 -16.00 -14.19 7.75
C PRO A 106 -16.27 -13.79 6.30
N HIS A 107 -17.21 -12.87 6.06
CA HIS A 107 -17.62 -12.44 4.73
C HIS A 107 -16.79 -11.25 4.20
N TYR A 108 -16.07 -10.55 5.07
CA TYR A 108 -15.32 -9.34 4.70
C TYR A 108 -14.30 -9.61 3.59
N LEU A 109 -13.53 -10.70 3.72
CA LEU A 109 -12.52 -11.09 2.73
C LEU A 109 -13.14 -11.46 1.39
N ALA A 110 -14.29 -12.13 1.39
CA ALA A 110 -15.00 -12.51 0.16
C ALA A 110 -15.55 -11.28 -0.58
N LEU A 111 -16.14 -10.33 0.15
CA LEU A 111 -16.62 -9.07 -0.43
C LEU A 111 -15.48 -8.19 -0.91
N ALA A 112 -14.36 -8.15 -0.19
CA ALA A 112 -13.14 -7.50 -0.64
C ALA A 112 -12.63 -8.11 -1.95
N ALA A 113 -12.53 -9.44 -2.04
CA ALA A 113 -12.13 -10.10 -3.28
C ALA A 113 -13.08 -9.76 -4.45
N MET A 114 -14.40 -9.75 -4.19
CA MET A 114 -15.39 -9.38 -5.20
C MET A 114 -15.23 -7.92 -5.66
N LEU A 115 -15.07 -6.98 -4.72
CA LEU A 115 -14.86 -5.57 -5.03
C LEU A 115 -13.56 -5.36 -5.83
N ALA A 116 -12.48 -6.06 -5.48
CA ALA A 116 -11.22 -6.02 -6.20
C ALA A 116 -11.37 -6.54 -7.64
N LEU A 117 -12.11 -7.65 -7.83
CA LEU A 117 -12.41 -8.19 -9.17
C LEU A 117 -13.27 -7.23 -9.99
N MET A 118 -14.29 -6.62 -9.38
CA MET A 118 -15.13 -5.60 -10.04
C MET A 118 -14.31 -4.38 -10.45
N ALA A 119 -13.48 -3.85 -9.55
CA ALA A 119 -12.60 -2.73 -9.86
C ALA A 119 -11.60 -3.08 -10.97
N GLY A 120 -10.98 -4.25 -10.91
CA GLY A 120 -10.08 -4.75 -11.95
C GLY A 120 -10.77 -4.90 -13.31
N LEU A 121 -12.00 -5.42 -13.33
CA LEU A 121 -12.82 -5.51 -14.54
C LEU A 121 -13.13 -4.12 -15.11
N LEU A 122 -13.53 -3.16 -14.28
CA LEU A 122 -13.80 -1.79 -14.73
C LEU A 122 -12.54 -1.11 -15.28
N VAL A 123 -11.38 -1.31 -14.66
CA VAL A 123 -10.10 -0.80 -15.14
C VAL A 123 -9.73 -1.46 -16.48
N ALA A 124 -9.92 -2.78 -16.60
CA ALA A 124 -9.67 -3.50 -17.85
C ALA A 124 -10.59 -3.00 -18.98
N LEU A 125 -11.89 -2.84 -18.72
CA LEU A 125 -12.85 -2.27 -19.66
C LEU A 125 -12.48 -0.85 -20.05
N SER A 126 -12.06 -0.02 -19.09
CA SER A 126 -11.59 1.34 -19.36
C SER A 126 -10.37 1.35 -20.30
N GLY A 127 -9.46 0.39 -20.14
CA GLY A 127 -8.34 0.18 -21.06
C GLY A 127 -8.79 -0.22 -22.47
N VAL A 128 -9.75 -1.15 -22.58
CA VAL A 128 -10.33 -1.59 -23.87
C VAL A 128 -11.01 -0.43 -24.60
N PHE A 129 -11.81 0.38 -23.88
CA PHE A 129 -12.49 1.55 -24.42
C PHE A 129 -11.59 2.79 -24.54
N ARG A 130 -10.31 2.68 -24.17
CA ARG A 130 -9.32 3.77 -24.22
C ARG A 130 -9.75 5.02 -23.46
N LEU A 131 -10.40 4.81 -22.32
CA LEU A 131 -10.89 5.87 -21.44
C LEU A 131 -9.79 6.55 -20.61
N GLY A 132 -8.52 6.43 -21.01
CA GLY A 132 -7.39 7.05 -20.31
C GLY A 132 -7.49 8.58 -20.23
N TRP A 133 -8.15 9.21 -21.19
CA TRP A 133 -8.41 10.65 -21.21
C TRP A 133 -9.28 11.13 -20.04
N ILE A 134 -10.05 10.24 -19.40
CA ILE A 134 -10.85 10.59 -18.20
C ILE A 134 -9.91 10.99 -17.05
N ALA A 135 -8.73 10.38 -16.96
CA ALA A 135 -7.75 10.75 -15.94
C ALA A 135 -7.29 12.21 -16.09
N ASP A 136 -7.27 12.73 -17.32
CA ASP A 136 -6.88 14.13 -17.60
C ASP A 136 -7.96 15.14 -17.18
N LEU A 137 -9.19 14.69 -16.93
CA LEU A 137 -10.27 15.54 -16.41
C LEU A 137 -10.15 15.81 -14.91
N LEU A 138 -9.31 15.06 -14.20
CA LEU A 138 -9.14 15.21 -12.76
C LEU A 138 -8.26 16.43 -12.47
N SER A 139 -8.87 17.49 -11.96
CA SER A 139 -8.15 18.74 -11.70
C SER A 139 -7.16 18.58 -10.53
N VAL A 140 -6.00 19.24 -10.64
CA VAL A 140 -4.98 19.26 -9.58
C VAL A 140 -5.57 19.63 -8.20
N PRO A 141 -6.48 20.64 -8.08
CA PRO A 141 -7.11 20.94 -6.79
C PRO A 141 -7.93 19.79 -6.20
N VAL A 142 -8.68 19.04 -7.02
CA VAL A 142 -9.49 17.90 -6.56
C VAL A 142 -8.58 16.78 -6.05
N THR A 143 -7.56 16.41 -6.82
CA THR A 143 -6.60 15.38 -6.41
C THR A 143 -5.84 15.79 -5.16
N THR A 144 -5.44 17.05 -5.06
CA THR A 144 -4.73 17.58 -3.88
C THR A 144 -5.61 17.53 -2.64
N GLY A 145 -6.87 17.97 -2.75
CA GLY A 145 -7.83 17.93 -1.64
C GLY A 145 -8.14 16.49 -1.19
N PHE A 146 -8.30 15.58 -2.14
CA PHE A 146 -8.50 14.15 -1.87
C PHE A 146 -7.30 13.52 -1.13
N LEU A 147 -6.08 13.74 -1.63
CA LEU A 147 -4.86 13.24 -1.00
C LEU A 147 -4.65 13.82 0.40
N ALA A 148 -4.94 15.12 0.60
CA ALA A 148 -4.89 15.75 1.90
C ALA A 148 -5.90 15.12 2.89
N GLY A 149 -7.13 14.89 2.44
CA GLY A 149 -8.18 14.24 3.23
C GLY A 149 -7.80 12.82 3.65
N ILE A 150 -7.29 12.02 2.71
CA ILE A 150 -6.81 10.67 3.00
C ILE A 150 -5.60 10.69 3.93
N SER A 151 -4.67 11.63 3.78
CA SER A 151 -3.51 11.74 4.67
C SER A 151 -3.95 11.96 6.13
N VAL A 152 -4.92 12.86 6.34
CA VAL A 152 -5.53 13.06 7.67
C VAL A 152 -6.20 11.79 8.16
N HIS A 153 -7.00 11.12 7.31
CA HIS A 153 -7.65 9.88 7.67
C HIS A 153 -6.65 8.78 8.09
N ILE A 154 -5.56 8.61 7.33
CA ILE A 154 -4.50 7.64 7.65
C ILE A 154 -3.89 7.98 9.01
N ILE A 155 -3.46 9.23 9.24
CA ILE A 155 -2.86 9.64 10.53
C ILE A 155 -3.81 9.31 11.68
N VAL A 156 -5.07 9.72 11.60
CA VAL A 156 -6.08 9.47 12.64
C VAL A 156 -6.35 7.97 12.82
N SER A 157 -6.35 7.19 11.73
CA SER A 157 -6.56 5.74 11.79
C SER A 157 -5.39 5.00 12.46
N GLN A 158 -4.17 5.51 12.34
CA GLN A 158 -2.95 4.87 12.84
C GLN A 158 -2.56 5.32 14.26
N LEU A 159 -3.04 6.49 14.71
CA LEU A 159 -2.78 7.01 16.06
C LEU A 159 -3.09 6.01 17.20
N PRO A 160 -4.22 5.27 17.20
CA PRO A 160 -4.50 4.30 18.26
C PRO A 160 -3.40 3.23 18.39
N SER A 161 -2.94 2.66 17.26
CA SER A 161 -1.84 1.68 17.28
C SER A 161 -0.52 2.28 17.75
N LEU A 162 -0.22 3.53 17.41
CA LEU A 162 0.97 4.24 17.88
C LEU A 162 0.92 4.48 19.41
N LEU A 163 -0.24 4.88 19.92
CA LEU A 163 -0.45 5.17 21.34
C LEU A 163 -0.69 3.89 22.17
N GLY A 164 -0.86 2.73 21.55
CA GLY A 164 -1.22 1.48 22.24
C GLY A 164 -2.65 1.51 22.81
N LEU A 165 -3.55 2.26 22.17
CA LEU A 165 -4.96 2.30 22.51
C LEU A 165 -5.74 1.23 21.74
N PRO A 166 -6.89 0.76 22.27
CA PRO A 166 -7.75 -0.18 21.56
C PRO A 166 -8.12 0.31 20.15
N ALA A 167 -8.16 -0.62 19.21
CA ALA A 167 -8.57 -0.33 17.84
C ALA A 167 -10.08 -0.10 17.78
N GLU A 168 -10.50 1.16 17.69
CA GLU A 168 -11.90 1.51 17.48
C GLU A 168 -12.26 1.58 16.00
N SER A 169 -13.52 1.29 15.67
CA SER A 169 -14.07 1.40 14.32
C SER A 169 -15.08 2.54 14.27
N GLY A 170 -15.08 3.32 13.18
CA GLY A 170 -15.94 4.51 13.09
C GLY A 170 -15.40 5.61 12.18
N GLU A 171 -16.23 6.64 12.02
CA GLU A 171 -15.90 7.85 11.28
C GLU A 171 -14.69 8.57 11.88
N THR A 172 -13.89 9.22 11.02
CA THR A 172 -12.65 9.92 11.40
C THR A 172 -12.88 10.92 12.54
N VAL A 173 -13.96 11.70 12.52
CA VAL A 173 -14.26 12.72 13.54
C VAL A 173 -14.52 12.09 14.90
N ARG A 174 -15.35 11.03 14.94
CA ARG A 174 -15.60 10.28 16.18
C ARG A 174 -14.31 9.69 16.74
N ARG A 175 -13.48 9.12 15.87
CA ARG A 175 -12.18 8.55 16.25
C ARG A 175 -11.25 9.59 16.90
N VAL A 176 -11.23 10.83 16.41
CA VAL A 176 -10.46 11.91 17.07
C VAL A 176 -10.94 12.17 18.50
N GLY A 177 -12.26 12.24 18.70
CA GLY A 177 -12.84 12.42 20.05
C GLY A 177 -12.50 11.27 21.00
N GLU A 178 -12.56 10.03 20.51
CA GLU A 178 -12.22 8.83 21.28
C GLU A 178 -10.72 8.77 21.63
N ILE A 179 -9.83 9.13 20.70
CA ILE A 179 -8.39 9.24 20.98
C ILE A 179 -8.14 10.30 22.06
N ALA A 180 -8.80 11.46 21.96
CA ALA A 180 -8.64 12.53 22.94
C ALA A 180 -9.13 12.10 24.34
N ALA A 181 -10.27 11.40 24.42
CA ALA A 181 -10.80 10.88 25.67
C ALA A 181 -9.89 9.82 26.32
N ASN A 182 -9.27 8.96 25.51
CA ASN A 182 -8.46 7.82 25.98
C ASN A 182 -6.96 8.11 26.01
N ILE A 183 -6.52 9.35 25.76
CA ILE A 183 -5.08 9.69 25.68
C ILE A 183 -4.32 9.35 26.97
N HIS A 184 -5.00 9.34 28.12
CA HIS A 184 -4.43 8.98 29.42
C HIS A 184 -4.10 7.48 29.55
N LEU A 185 -4.66 6.63 28.68
CA LEU A 185 -4.41 5.18 28.62
C LEU A 185 -3.24 4.82 27.69
N THR A 186 -2.50 5.81 27.18
CA THR A 186 -1.38 5.60 26.26
C THR A 186 -0.35 4.63 26.86
N ASN A 187 0.02 3.60 26.08
CA ASN A 187 1.12 2.71 26.43
C ASN A 187 2.46 3.37 26.07
N PRO A 188 3.32 3.71 27.05
CA PRO A 188 4.59 4.38 26.78
C PRO A 188 5.56 3.52 25.97
N TRP A 189 5.47 2.19 26.06
CA TRP A 189 6.32 1.27 25.28
C TRP A 189 5.93 1.26 23.81
N SER A 190 4.62 1.19 23.50
CA SER A 190 4.12 1.29 22.13
C SER A 190 4.51 2.62 21.49
N LEU A 191 4.35 3.71 22.24
CA LEU A 191 4.74 5.04 21.78
C LEU A 191 6.25 5.15 21.52
N ALA A 192 7.08 4.64 22.44
CA ALA A 192 8.54 4.65 22.29
C ALA A 192 8.99 3.83 21.06
N ILE A 193 8.40 2.65 20.83
CA ILE A 193 8.68 1.85 19.64
C ILE A 193 8.31 2.62 18.37
N GLY A 194 7.09 3.17 18.32
CA GLY A 194 6.62 3.87 17.12
C GLY A 194 7.43 5.13 16.81
N LEU A 195 7.77 5.94 17.83
CA LEU A 195 8.66 7.08 17.66
C LEU A 195 10.08 6.67 17.26
N GLY A 196 10.59 5.57 17.83
CA GLY A 196 11.89 5.00 17.46
C GLY A 196 11.95 4.56 16.01
N VAL A 197 10.93 3.81 15.55
CA VAL A 197 10.82 3.41 14.13
C VAL A 197 10.67 4.63 13.23
N PHE A 198 9.87 5.63 13.62
CA PHE A 198 9.73 6.86 12.87
C PHE A 198 11.07 7.60 12.72
N ALA A 199 11.85 7.69 13.81
CA ALA A 199 13.18 8.29 13.78
C ALA A 199 14.15 7.52 12.87
N ILE A 200 14.12 6.18 12.89
CA ILE A 200 14.93 5.34 11.99
C ILE A 200 14.56 5.61 10.53
N VAL A 201 13.27 5.61 10.20
CA VAL A 201 12.78 5.88 8.83
C VAL A 201 13.19 7.26 8.37
N PHE A 202 12.99 8.27 9.21
CA PHE A 202 13.36 9.65 8.91
C PHE A 202 14.88 9.80 8.69
N ALA A 203 15.70 9.30 9.61
CA ALA A 203 17.16 9.41 9.53
C ALA A 203 17.73 8.65 8.33
N ALA A 204 17.27 7.42 8.08
CA ALA A 204 17.73 6.63 6.95
C ALA A 204 17.34 7.27 5.61
N GLY A 205 16.15 7.88 5.52
CA GLY A 205 15.72 8.63 4.33
C GLY A 205 16.64 9.80 3.98
N GLN A 206 17.24 10.46 4.99
CA GLN A 206 18.22 11.53 4.79
C GLN A 206 19.58 11.04 4.32
N VAL A 207 19.94 9.78 4.61
CA VAL A 207 21.21 9.18 4.19
C VAL A 207 21.11 8.60 2.79
N SER A 208 20.12 7.75 2.54
CA SER A 208 19.91 7.15 1.22
C SER A 208 18.52 6.51 1.09
N ALA A 209 17.84 6.78 -0.03
CA ALA A 209 16.60 6.10 -0.40
C ALA A 209 16.75 4.60 -0.66
N ARG A 210 17.97 4.06 -0.71
CA ARG A 210 18.24 2.62 -0.89
C ARG A 210 18.20 1.83 0.41
N ILE A 211 18.23 2.50 1.56
CA ILE A 211 18.23 1.83 2.86
C ILE A 211 16.79 1.37 3.15
N PRO A 212 16.54 0.07 3.39
CA PRO A 212 15.21 -0.45 3.70
C PRO A 212 14.82 -0.13 5.15
N ALA A 213 14.65 1.16 5.46
CA ALA A 213 14.50 1.66 6.81
C ALA A 213 13.27 1.10 7.53
N ALA A 214 12.17 0.88 6.80
CA ALA A 214 10.96 0.26 7.34
C ALA A 214 11.21 -1.19 7.78
N LEU A 215 11.98 -1.98 7.01
CA LEU A 215 12.36 -3.34 7.38
C LEU A 215 13.30 -3.34 8.59
N ILE A 216 14.30 -2.46 8.60
CA ILE A 216 15.23 -2.32 9.73
C ILE A 216 14.45 -1.95 11.01
N GLY A 217 13.57 -0.95 10.93
CA GLY A 217 12.72 -0.54 12.03
C GLY A 217 11.83 -1.67 12.53
N MET A 218 11.20 -2.43 11.62
CA MET A 218 10.40 -3.61 11.96
C MET A 218 11.22 -4.66 12.71
N VAL A 219 12.38 -5.06 12.18
CA VAL A 219 13.24 -6.07 12.82
C VAL A 219 13.72 -5.62 14.19
N LEU A 220 14.20 -4.37 14.32
CA LEU A 220 14.66 -3.82 15.59
C LEU A 220 13.51 -3.72 16.61
N ALA A 221 12.32 -3.31 16.18
CA ALA A 221 11.14 -3.29 17.03
C ALA A 221 10.77 -4.70 17.51
N THR A 222 10.75 -5.70 16.62
CA THR A 222 10.47 -7.10 16.99
C THR A 222 11.49 -7.62 17.99
N LEU A 223 12.79 -7.41 17.75
CA LEU A 223 13.84 -7.81 18.68
C LEU A 223 13.69 -7.11 20.03
N GLY A 224 13.38 -5.82 20.06
CA GLY A 224 13.13 -5.06 21.28
C GLY A 224 11.93 -5.58 22.07
N VAL A 225 10.82 -5.90 21.39
CA VAL A 225 9.62 -6.47 22.01
C VAL A 225 9.90 -7.81 22.65
N VAL A 226 10.65 -8.70 21.97
CA VAL A 226 11.01 -10.02 22.48
C VAL A 226 12.01 -9.91 23.64
N ALA A 227 13.05 -9.09 23.50
CA ALA A 227 14.11 -8.99 24.50
C ALA A 227 13.64 -8.34 25.82
N LEU A 228 12.70 -7.40 25.75
CA LEU A 228 12.17 -6.68 26.91
C LEU A 228 10.81 -7.23 27.40
N ASP A 229 10.33 -8.30 26.77
CA ASP A 229 9.04 -8.94 27.06
C ASP A 229 7.87 -7.94 27.06
N LEU A 230 7.84 -7.06 26.06
CA LEU A 230 6.89 -5.94 26.00
C LEU A 230 5.46 -6.39 25.73
N ARG A 231 5.27 -7.62 25.23
CA ARG A 231 3.94 -8.25 25.09
C ARG A 231 3.24 -8.34 26.44
N ASN A 232 3.95 -8.72 27.50
CA ASN A 232 3.41 -8.76 28.87
C ASN A 232 3.24 -7.36 29.48
N ARG A 233 3.76 -6.32 28.84
CA ARG A 233 3.59 -4.90 29.22
C ARG A 233 2.53 -4.18 28.39
N GLY A 234 1.65 -4.94 27.73
CA GLY A 234 0.49 -4.42 27.00
C GLY A 234 0.80 -3.86 25.61
N VAL A 235 1.95 -4.20 25.01
CA VAL A 235 2.23 -3.89 23.61
C VAL A 235 1.53 -4.92 22.72
N GLU A 236 0.63 -4.47 21.86
CA GLU A 236 0.01 -5.32 20.84
C GLU A 236 1.03 -5.77 19.80
N VAL A 237 1.00 -7.05 19.45
CA VAL A 237 1.87 -7.67 18.44
C VAL A 237 1.04 -8.28 17.32
N LEU A 238 1.62 -8.35 16.13
CA LEU A 238 1.01 -8.94 14.95
C LEU A 238 1.18 -10.48 14.98
N GLY A 239 0.59 -11.15 15.98
CA GLY A 239 0.73 -12.59 16.26
C GLY A 239 1.73 -12.91 17.37
#